data_AF-A0A3B9HEV0-F1
#
_entry.id   AF-A0A3B9HEV0-F1
#
_cell.length_a   1.000
_cell.length_b   1.000
_cell.length_c   1.000
_cell.angle_alpha   90.00
_cell.angle_beta   90.00
_cell.angle_gamma   90.00
#
_symmetry.space_group_name_H-M   'P 1'
#
loop_
_entity.id
_entity.type
_entity.pdbx_description
1 polymer ?
#
loop_
_entity_poly.entity_id
_entity_poly.type
_entity_poly.pdbx_seq_one_letter_code
_entity_poly.pdbx_strand_id
1 'polypeptide(L)' 'EEALMIEPTETESLETLDTFIEIMKAISEEARDNPDLLHDAPHFTPNTRLDEVRAARQPDLRWRGNG' A
#
# COMPACT_ATOMS: atom_id res chain seq x y z
N GLU A 1 18.16 1.85 3.16
CA GLU A 1 17.89 2.73 4.30
C GLU A 1 16.51 3.33 4.09
N GLU A 2 15.48 2.61 4.51
CA GLU A 2 14.10 3.10 4.46
C GLU A 2 13.46 2.80 5.80
N ALA A 3 12.55 3.66 6.24
CA ALA A 3 11.86 3.53 7.52
C ALA A 3 10.38 3.86 7.35
N LEU A 4 9.55 3.24 8.19
CA LEU A 4 8.12 3.53 8.28
C LEU A 4 7.89 4.54 9.42
N MET A 5 7.19 5.63 9.12
CA MET A 5 6.73 6.60 10.10
C MET A 5 5.26 6.29 10.42
N ILE A 6 4.95 6.06 11.69
CA ILE A 6 3.58 5.73 12.15
C ILE A 6 3.15 6.84 13.12
N GLU A 7 2.11 7.58 12.76
CA GLU A 7 1.53 8.66 13.56
C GLU A 7 0.02 8.40 13.74
N PRO A 8 -0.39 7.69 14.81
CA PRO A 8 -1.79 7.63 15.17
C PRO A 8 -2.22 8.97 15.77
N THR A 9 -3.32 9.54 15.31
CA THR A 9 -3.91 10.73 15.93
C THR A 9 -4.63 10.35 17.22
N GLU A 10 -4.94 11.34 18.04
CA GLU A 10 -5.59 11.18 19.34
C GLU A 10 -7.02 10.63 19.25
N THR A 11 -7.61 10.62 18.05
CA THR A 11 -8.98 10.14 17.80
C THR A 11 -9.06 8.64 17.60
N GLU A 12 -7.94 7.96 17.39
CA GLU A 12 -7.92 6.52 17.19
C GLU A 12 -8.19 5.75 18.48
N SER A 13 -8.99 4.70 18.38
CA SER A 13 -9.30 3.83 19.52
C SER A 13 -8.16 2.86 19.80
N LEU A 14 -8.04 2.39 21.06
CA LEU A 14 -7.08 1.34 21.42
C LEU A 14 -7.29 0.07 20.58
N GLU A 15 -8.54 -0.31 20.33
CA GLU A 15 -8.88 -1.47 19.50
C GLU A 15 -8.36 -1.33 18.06
N THR A 16 -8.45 -0.14 17.48
CA THR A 16 -7.90 0.14 16.14
C THR A 16 -6.38 -0.04 16.14
N LEU A 17 -5.70 0.48 17.18
CA LEU A 17 -4.25 0.40 17.29
C LEU A 17 -3.77 -1.04 17.49
N ASP A 18 -4.45 -1.80 18.34
CA ASP A 18 -4.16 -3.23 18.55
C ASP A 18 -4.36 -4.02 17.25
N THR A 19 -5.44 -3.75 16.52
CA THR A 19 -5.70 -4.37 15.21
C THR A 19 -4.59 -4.04 14.20
N PHE A 20 -4.15 -2.78 14.14
CA PHE A 20 -3.04 -2.38 13.30
C PHE A 20 -1.74 -3.12 13.65
N ILE A 21 -1.42 -3.25 14.94
CA ILE A 21 -0.24 -3.98 15.43
C ILE A 21 -0.28 -5.45 14.99
N GLU A 22 -1.41 -6.12 15.16
CA GLU A 22 -1.55 -7.53 14.75
C GLU A 22 -1.40 -7.70 13.23
N ILE A 23 -1.96 -6.79 12.44
CA ILE A 23 -1.76 -6.79 10.98
C ILE A 23 -0.30 -6.59 10.62
N MET A 24 0.42 -5.66 11.27
CA MET A 24 1.84 -5.42 10.99
C MET A 24 2.72 -6.64 11.36
N LYS A 25 2.36 -7.39 12.40
CA LYS A 25 3.03 -8.66 12.73
C LYS A 25 2.79 -9.70 11.64
N ALA A 26 1.54 -9.86 11.18
CA ALA A 26 1.20 -10.77 10.10
C ALA A 26 1.96 -10.43 8.80
N ILE A 27 2.01 -9.15 8.41
CA ILE A 27 2.79 -8.69 7.25
C ILE A 27 4.28 -9.02 7.44
N SER A 28 4.81 -8.88 8.66
CA SER A 28 6.20 -9.22 8.96
C SER A 28 6.49 -10.72 8.85
N GLU A 29 5.53 -11.58 9.17
CA GLU A 29 5.62 -13.03 8.97
C GLU A 29 5.51 -13.38 7.49
N GLU A 30 4.54 -12.83 6.77
CA GLU A 30 4.37 -13.00 5.32
C GLU A 30 5.62 -12.56 4.55
N ALA A 31 6.25 -11.45 4.94
CA ALA A 31 7.50 -10.99 4.33
C ALA A 31 8.66 -11.99 4.49
N ARG A 32 8.67 -12.74 5.59
CA ARG A 32 9.72 -13.75 5.86
C ARG A 32 9.43 -15.06 5.14
N ASP A 33 8.18 -15.49 5.16
CA ASP A 33 7.80 -16.85 4.75
C ASP A 33 7.33 -16.92 3.29
N ASN A 34 6.72 -15.84 2.78
CA ASN A 34 6.19 -15.76 1.42
C ASN A 34 6.26 -14.32 0.85
N PRO A 35 7.46 -13.81 0.54
CA PRO A 35 7.67 -12.42 0.12
C PRO A 35 6.95 -12.05 -1.18
N ASP A 36 6.71 -13.01 -2.08
CA ASP A 36 6.02 -12.77 -3.36
C ASP A 36 4.60 -12.24 -3.14
N LEU A 37 3.93 -12.65 -2.05
CA LEU A 37 2.62 -12.13 -1.66
C LEU A 37 2.63 -10.59 -1.53
N LEU A 38 3.71 -10.02 -1.00
CA LEU A 38 3.87 -8.58 -0.78
C LEU A 38 4.39 -7.85 -2.03
N HIS A 39 5.23 -8.50 -2.83
CA HIS A 39 5.70 -7.94 -4.09
C HIS A 39 4.58 -7.80 -5.12
N ASP A 40 3.65 -8.76 -5.15
CA ASP A 40 2.52 -8.76 -6.09
C ASP A 40 1.28 -8.03 -5.54
N ALA A 41 1.30 -7.60 -4.28
CA ALA A 41 0.24 -6.81 -3.68
C ALA A 41 0.05 -5.46 -4.43
N PRO A 42 -1.18 -4.90 -4.47
CA PRO A 42 -2.41 -5.41 -3.84
C PRO A 42 -3.21 -6.38 -4.72
N HIS A 43 -3.91 -7.33 -4.09
CA HIS A 43 -4.63 -8.42 -4.78
C HIS A 43 -6.13 -8.19 -5.00
N PHE A 44 -6.77 -7.40 -4.13
CA PHE A 44 -8.24 -7.27 -4.10
C PHE A 44 -8.74 -5.85 -4.34
N THR A 45 -7.84 -4.89 -4.49
CA THR A 45 -8.22 -3.52 -4.82
C THR A 45 -8.60 -3.41 -6.31
N PRO A 46 -9.45 -2.45 -6.70
CA PRO A 46 -9.87 -2.30 -8.11
C PRO A 46 -8.71 -2.13 -9.10
N ASN A 47 -7.57 -1.63 -8.62
CA ASN A 47 -6.34 -1.46 -9.38
C ASN A 47 -5.18 -2.17 -8.68
N THR A 48 -4.17 -2.59 -9.43
CA THR A 48 -2.90 -3.13 -8.93
C THR A 48 -1.81 -2.05 -8.84
N ARG A 49 -0.57 -2.42 -8.53
CA ARG A 49 0.58 -1.50 -8.50
C ARG A 49 0.74 -0.79 -9.85
N LEU A 50 0.72 0.54 -9.80
CA LEU A 50 0.84 1.40 -10.99
C LEU A 50 2.29 1.48 -11.48
N ASP A 51 2.45 1.64 -12.80
CA ASP A 51 3.76 1.92 -13.41
C ASP A 51 4.09 3.41 -13.27
N GLU A 52 4.65 3.78 -12.12
CA GLU A 52 5.04 5.15 -11.80
C GLU A 52 6.11 5.70 -12.75
N VAL A 53 7.04 4.84 -13.20
CA VAL A 53 8.12 5.24 -14.11
C VAL A 53 7.55 5.68 -15.45
N ARG A 54 6.62 4.89 -15.99
CA ARG A 54 5.93 5.25 -17.23
C ARG A 54 5.04 6.47 -17.05
N ALA A 55 4.28 6.55 -15.95
CA ALA A 55 3.43 7.70 -15.67
C ALA A 55 4.25 9.01 -15.60
N ALA A 56 5.44 8.98 -14.99
CA ALA A 56 6.33 10.14 -14.93
C ALA A 56 6.96 10.49 -16.29
N ARG A 57 7.31 9.48 -17.12
CA ARG A 57 7.96 9.69 -18.43
C ARG A 57 6.99 9.98 -19.58
N GLN A 58 5.75 9.53 -19.48
CA GLN A 58 4.70 9.65 -20.50
C GLN A 58 3.36 10.04 -19.85
N PRO A 59 3.27 11.24 -19.24
CA PRO A 59 2.09 11.60 -18.46
C PRO A 59 0.87 11.89 -19.35
N ASP A 60 -0.28 11.27 -19.04
CA ASP A 60 -1.58 11.68 -19.57
C ASP A 60 -2.29 12.58 -18.54
N LEU A 61 -2.18 13.89 -18.77
CA LEU A 61 -2.56 14.91 -17.79
C LEU A 61 -4.00 15.41 -17.92
N ARG A 62 -4.72 15.01 -18.97
CA ARG A 62 -6.09 15.47 -19.18
C ARG A 62 -6.93 14.39 -19.83
N TRP A 63 -8.12 14.21 -19.29
CA TRP A 63 -9.11 13.40 -19.95
C TRP A 63 -9.46 13.99 -21.32
N ARG A 64 -9.39 13.17 -22.36
CA ARG A 64 -9.87 13.49 -23.70
C ARG A 64 -11.06 12.59 -23.94
N GLY A 65 -12.25 13.10 -23.68
CA GLY A 65 -13.47 12.45 -24.12
C GLY A 65 -13.41 12.31 -25.62
N ASN A 66 -13.32 11.09 -26.12
CA ASN A 66 -13.59 10.84 -27.52
C ASN A 66 -15.04 11.29 -27.75
N GLY A 67 -15.23 12.26 -28.65
CA GLY A 67 -16.55 12.54 -29.21
C GLY A 67 -17.06 11.37 -30.02
#